data_AF-A0A847C3I9-F1
#
_entry.id   AF-A0A847C3I9-F1
#
_cell.length_a   1.000
_cell.length_b   1.000
_cell.length_c   1.000
_cell.angle_alpha   90.00
_cell.angle_beta   90.00
_cell.angle_gamma   90.00
#
_symmetry.space_group_name_H-M   'P 1'
#
loop_
_entity.id
_entity.type
_entity.pdbx_description
1 polymer ?
#
loop_
_entity_poly.entity_id
_entity_poly.type
_entity_poly.pdbx_seq_one_letter_code
_entity_poly.pdbx_strand_id
1 'polypeptide(L)' 'METVNYLGRLRYEINGEQEAAAASVLNEALCVFNKRRNAYFQDELEEVLTSVRHDYSVSVNMVM' A
#
# COMPACT_ATOMS: atom_id res chain seq x y z
N MET A 1 -10.93 -3.71 -9.02
CA MET A 1 -10.64 -3.24 -7.64
C MET A 1 -9.81 -4.28 -6.94
N GLU A 2 -8.59 -3.93 -6.55
CA GLU A 2 -7.69 -4.79 -5.77
C GLU A 2 -7.68 -4.37 -4.29
N THR A 3 -7.51 -5.33 -3.40
CA THR A 3 -7.43 -5.06 -1.95
C THR A 3 -6.17 -5.64 -1.33
N VAL A 4 -5.38 -4.80 -0.69
CA VAL A 4 -4.18 -5.19 0.05
C VAL A 4 -4.46 -5.14 1.54
N ASN A 5 -4.30 -6.27 2.22
CA ASN A 5 -4.51 -6.38 3.66
C ASN A 5 -3.17 -6.40 4.39
N TYR A 6 -2.96 -5.43 5.27
CA TYR A 6 -1.80 -5.39 6.14
C TYR A 6 -2.12 -5.91 7.54
N LEU A 7 -1.54 -7.06 7.89
CA LEU A 7 -1.60 -7.66 9.24
C LEU A 7 -3.03 -7.76 9.82
N GLY A 8 -4.06 -7.82 8.97
CA GLY A 8 -5.46 -7.82 9.38
C GLY A 8 -5.94 -6.56 10.10
N ARG A 9 -5.15 -5.47 10.10
CA ARG A 9 -5.47 -4.20 10.79
C ARG A 9 -5.68 -3.02 9.86
N LEU A 10 -5.01 -3.00 8.71
CA LEU A 10 -5.18 -1.96 7.71
C LEU A 10 -5.55 -2.64 6.40
N ARG A 11 -6.62 -2.18 5.76
CA ARG A 11 -7.00 -2.64 4.42
C ARG A 11 -6.88 -1.45 3.47
N TYR A 12 -6.29 -1.69 2.32
CA TYR A 12 -6.13 -0.70 1.27
C TYR A 12 -6.87 -1.16 0.03
N GLU A 13 -7.78 -0.33 -0.46
CA GLU A 13 -8.46 -0.50 -1.74
C GLU A 13 -7.73 0.30 -2.80
N ILE A 14 -7.31 -0.40 -3.85
CA ILE A 14 -6.62 0.17 -5.00
C ILE A 14 -7.56 0.12 -6.19
N ASN A 15 -7.76 1.27 -6.81
CA ASN A 15 -8.63 1.43 -7.97
C ASN A 15 -7.88 2.19 -9.07
N GLY A 16 -7.84 1.63 -10.27
CA GLY A 16 -7.23 2.25 -11.45
C GLY A 16 -6.84 1.21 -12.50
N GLU A 17 -6.29 1.66 -13.63
CA GLU A 17 -5.90 0.78 -14.74
C GLU A 17 -4.75 -0.17 -14.38
N GLN A 18 -3.86 0.24 -13.46
CA GLN A 18 -2.71 -0.55 -13.00
C GLN A 18 -2.89 -1.10 -11.58
N GLU A 19 -4.14 -1.39 -11.18
CA GLU A 19 -4.45 -1.84 -9.83
C GLU A 19 -3.65 -3.07 -9.37
N ALA A 20 -3.45 -4.06 -10.23
CA ALA A 20 -2.72 -5.28 -9.89
C ALA A 20 -1.21 -5.03 -9.64
N ALA A 21 -0.59 -4.18 -10.47
CA ALA A 21 0.81 -3.82 -10.31
C ALA A 21 1.03 -2.99 -9.04
N ALA A 22 0.16 -2.00 -8.82
CA ALA A 22 0.15 -1.18 -7.61
C ALA A 22 -0.09 -2.02 -6.34
N ALA A 23 -1.01 -3.00 -6.40
CA ALA A 23 -1.27 -3.92 -5.30
C ALA A 23 -0.06 -4.78 -4.96
N SER A 24 0.63 -5.32 -5.98
CA SER A 24 1.85 -6.11 -5.77
C SER A 24 2.93 -5.29 -5.09
N VAL A 25 3.20 -4.08 -5.58
CA VAL A 25 4.22 -3.18 -5.00
C VAL A 25 3.88 -2.78 -3.56
N LEU A 26 2.61 -2.40 -3.32
CA LEU A 26 2.16 -2.05 -1.98
C LEU A 26 2.31 -3.24 -1.01
N ASN A 27 1.94 -4.43 -1.45
CA ASN A 27 2.05 -5.65 -0.64
C ASN A 27 3.52 -6.02 -0.32
N GLU A 28 4.43 -5.86 -1.29
CA GLU A 28 5.87 -6.05 -1.08
C GLU A 28 6.42 -5.03 -0.07
N ALA A 29 6.11 -3.75 -0.23
CA ALA A 29 6.55 -2.71 0.69
C ALA A 29 6.05 -2.98 2.12
N LEU A 30 4.77 -3.31 2.28
CA LEU A 30 4.17 -3.71 3.55
C LEU A 30 4.86 -4.93 4.16
N CYS A 31 5.20 -5.94 3.36
CA CYS A 31 5.94 -7.11 3.82
C CYS A 31 7.33 -6.74 4.35
N VAL A 32 8.04 -5.82 3.68
CA VAL A 32 9.34 -5.30 4.15
C VAL A 32 9.17 -4.52 5.45
N PHE A 33 8.16 -3.66 5.56
CA PHE A 33 7.87 -2.92 6.79
C PHE A 33 7.57 -3.83 7.97
N ASN A 34 6.76 -4.88 7.76
CA ASN A 34 6.48 -5.88 8.78
C ASN A 34 7.76 -6.58 9.26
N LYS A 35 8.67 -6.93 8.34
CA LYS A 35 9.96 -7.53 8.69
C LYS A 35 10.88 -6.57 9.45
N ARG A 36 10.85 -5.27 9.14
CA ARG A 36 11.71 -4.26 9.78
C ARG A 36 11.23 -3.83 11.17
N ARG A 37 9.99 -4.14 11.58
CA ARG A 37 9.40 -3.75 12.87
C ARG A 37 9.70 -2.27 13.17
N ASN A 38 9.49 -1.42 12.16
CA ASN A 38 9.96 -0.04 12.20
C ASN A 38 9.02 0.83 13.05
N ALA A 39 9.56 1.67 13.93
CA ALA A 39 8.77 2.59 14.75
C ALA A 39 8.12 3.70 13.92
N TYR A 40 8.69 3.99 12.74
CA TYR A 40 8.26 5.04 11.81
C TYR A 40 7.41 4.51 10.65
N PHE A 41 6.68 3.41 10.90
CA PHE A 41 5.87 2.73 9.88
C PHE A 41 4.86 3.67 9.19
N GLN A 42 4.28 4.64 9.89
CA GLN A 42 3.28 5.53 9.29
C GLN A 42 3.88 6.48 8.25
N ASP A 43 4.95 7.21 8.57
CA ASP A 43 5.60 8.14 7.63
C ASP A 43 6.11 7.42 6.37
N GLU A 44 6.84 6.30 6.54
CA GLU A 44 7.35 5.56 5.37
C GLU A 44 6.20 4.96 4.53
N LEU A 45 5.10 4.56 5.16
CA LEU A 45 3.95 4.04 4.46
C LEU A 45 3.22 5.12 3.65
N GLU A 46 3.09 6.34 4.19
CA GLU A 46 2.52 7.46 3.44
C GLU A 46 3.37 7.83 2.22
N GLU A 47 4.69 7.79 2.33
CA GLU A 47 5.58 7.98 1.17
C GLU A 47 5.35 6.90 0.10
N VAL A 48 5.30 5.63 0.50
CA VAL A 48 5.03 4.51 -0.43
C VAL A 48 3.67 4.65 -1.08
N LEU A 49 2.62 4.96 -0.31
CA LEU A 49 1.27 5.17 -0.84
C LEU A 49 1.23 6.33 -1.83
N THR A 50 1.94 7.42 -1.54
CA THR A 50 2.03 8.58 -2.43
C THR A 50 2.74 8.22 -3.73
N SER A 51 3.86 7.50 -3.66
CA SER A 51 4.58 7.05 -4.85
C SER A 51 3.73 6.08 -5.67
N VAL A 52 3.07 5.10 -5.04
CA VAL A 52 2.20 4.14 -5.74
C VAL A 52 1.04 4.85 -6.45
N ARG A 53 0.41 5.83 -5.80
CA ARG A 53 -0.66 6.64 -6.43
C ARG A 53 -0.15 7.40 -7.65
N HIS A 54 1.04 7.98 -7.56
CA HIS A 54 1.62 8.80 -8.61
C HIS A 54 2.16 7.95 -9.78
N ASP A 55 3.03 6.98 -9.50
CA ASP A 55 3.68 6.12 -10.51
C ASP A 55 2.70 5.25 -11.29
N TYR A 56 1.68 4.71 -10.60
CA TYR A 56 0.71 3.81 -11.23
C TYR A 56 -0.59 4.51 -11.64
N SER A 57 -0.72 5.82 -11.40
CA SER A 57 -1.97 6.58 -11.61
C SER A 57 -3.19 5.87 -11.04
N VAL A 58 -3.05 5.35 -9.81
CA VAL A 58 -4.12 4.65 -9.09
C VAL A 58 -4.60 5.46 -7.89
N SER A 59 -5.86 5.27 -7.54
CA SER A 59 -6.41 5.74 -6.27
C SER A 59 -6.23 4.66 -5.22
N VAL A 60 -5.59 5.00 -4.10
CA VAL A 60 -5.42 4.09 -2.96
C VAL A 60 -6.20 4.65 -1.77
N ASN A 61 -7.26 3.97 -1.34
CA ASN A 61 -8.07 4.34 -0.19
C ASN A 61 -7.82 3.37 0.95
N MET A 62 -7.62 3.89 2.15
CA MET A 62 -7.59 3.05 3.35
C MET A 62 -9.03 2.79 3.81
N VAL A 63 -9.37 1.53 3.96
CA VAL A 63 -10.65 1.04 4.48
C VAL A 63 -10.36 0.38 5.81
N MET A 64 -11.00 0.85 6.87
CA MET A 64 -10.82 0.32 8.23
C MET A 64 -11.69 -0.90 8.46
#